data_AF-A0ABC9KCI0-F1
#
_entry.id   AF-A0ABC9KCI0-F1
#
_cell.length_a   1.000
_cell.length_b   1.000
_cell.length_c   1.000
_cell.angle_alpha   90.00
_cell.angle_beta   90.00
_cell.angle_gamma   90.00
#
_symmetry.space_group_name_H-M   'P 1'
#
loop_
_entity.id
_entity.type
_entity.pdbx_description
1 polymer ?
#
loop_
_entity_poly.entity_id
_entity_poly.type
_entity_poly.pdbx_seq_one_letter_code
_entity_poly.pdbx_strand_id
1 'polypeptide(L)'
;MIQRGSEFRKWDLHIHSPYTVLNNQFDKLPDGSPDVEKFIQKIKDEGISAVGLTNYFRFSDDDFKLKDRLNEEEIATFLNLEVRLSNINKSDELFDYHVVFGNEVQDDIVKNLLGHLKANIGDDEKSFNRLSKTEIEDKAHIPFKDLLKVLNSDRELNGRFLTGFLSRGHGSATSDSDSKNKAVYEDICINSDFLIHSSNEVNITKDREFWLDKSPHIRPLLQSSDSHSLEQIGSKYSWVKADLTFDGLEQIKYEPEYRISVEKEKPTLKKDELVIDKILYNGQDIYLSENLNTIIGGRSTGKSTLLNSIAKKLGRELNGDSYYFENMDDFQII
;
A
#
# COMPACT_ATOMS: atom_id res chain seq x y z
N MET A 1 18.17 5.47 -8.67
CA MET A 1 16.97 6.21 -8.21
C MET A 1 17.34 7.61 -7.80
N ILE A 2 16.47 8.57 -8.12
CA ILE A 2 16.56 9.95 -7.63
C ILE A 2 16.11 9.95 -6.16
N GLN A 3 16.94 10.43 -5.24
CA GLN A 3 16.59 10.52 -3.81
C GLN A 3 15.87 11.84 -3.50
N ARG A 4 14.54 11.87 -3.65
CA ARG A 4 13.66 13.01 -3.29
C ARG A 4 12.91 12.82 -1.96
N GLY A 5 13.11 11.68 -1.30
CA GLY A 5 12.30 11.25 -0.16
C GLY A 5 10.89 10.83 -0.60
N SER A 6 9.97 10.74 0.38
CA SER A 6 8.60 10.28 0.16
C SER A 6 7.80 11.24 -0.73
N GLU A 7 7.27 10.71 -1.83
CA GLU A 7 6.42 11.41 -2.79
C GLU A 7 5.07 10.70 -2.91
N PHE A 8 4.02 11.44 -3.26
CA PHE A 8 2.74 10.85 -3.61
C PHE A 8 2.85 10.05 -4.92
N ARG A 9 2.55 8.76 -4.83
CA ARG A 9 2.42 7.84 -5.97
C ARG A 9 1.05 7.16 -5.89
N LYS A 10 0.54 6.64 -7.01
CA LYS A 10 -0.70 5.85 -6.99
C LYS A 10 -0.41 4.43 -6.52
N TRP A 11 -1.16 4.00 -5.51
CA TRP A 11 -1.10 2.66 -4.94
C TRP A 11 -2.48 2.02 -5.05
N ASP A 12 -2.52 0.78 -5.51
CA ASP A 12 -3.73 -0.04 -5.49
C ASP A 12 -3.41 -1.39 -4.86
N LEU A 13 -3.68 -1.52 -3.56
CA LEU A 13 -3.29 -2.69 -2.77
C LEU A 13 -4.26 -3.88 -2.91
N HIS A 14 -5.26 -3.82 -3.80
CA HIS A 14 -6.23 -4.89 -3.98
C HIS A 14 -6.56 -5.08 -5.47
N ILE A 15 -5.59 -5.64 -6.21
CA ILE A 15 -5.77 -6.07 -7.59
C ILE A 15 -5.62 -7.58 -7.62
N HIS A 16 -6.64 -8.31 -8.07
CA HIS A 16 -6.51 -9.75 -8.20
C HIS A 16 -5.56 -10.12 -9.33
N SER A 17 -4.74 -11.13 -9.05
CA SER A 17 -3.85 -11.71 -10.04
C SER A 17 -4.63 -12.24 -11.25
N PRO A 18 -4.06 -12.19 -12.47
CA PRO A 18 -4.61 -12.91 -13.62
C PRO A 18 -4.63 -14.44 -13.43
N TYR A 19 -4.00 -14.95 -12.38
CA TYR A 19 -4.07 -16.35 -11.94
C TYR A 19 -5.07 -16.58 -10.78
N THR A 20 -5.88 -15.57 -10.42
CA THR A 20 -6.88 -15.70 -9.35
C THR A 20 -7.86 -16.83 -9.66
N VAL A 21 -8.23 -17.58 -8.61
CA VAL A 21 -9.06 -18.78 -8.73
C VAL A 21 -10.57 -18.48 -8.76
N LEU A 22 -10.97 -17.31 -8.24
CA LEU A 22 -12.37 -16.86 -8.21
C LEU A 22 -12.57 -15.65 -9.13
N ASN A 23 -13.76 -15.55 -9.73
CA ASN A 23 -14.23 -14.38 -10.50
C ASN A 23 -13.26 -13.83 -11.58
N ASN A 24 -12.33 -14.66 -12.07
CA ASN A 24 -11.29 -14.25 -13.01
C ASN A 24 -11.87 -13.90 -14.39
N GLN A 25 -11.84 -12.61 -14.72
CA GLN A 25 -12.34 -12.04 -15.98
C GLN A 25 -11.22 -11.38 -16.79
N PHE A 26 -9.95 -11.68 -16.47
CA PHE A 26 -8.83 -11.20 -17.25
C PHE A 26 -8.74 -11.91 -18.60
N ASP A 27 -8.19 -11.19 -19.57
CA ASP A 27 -8.00 -11.72 -20.91
C ASP A 27 -7.05 -12.91 -20.93
N LYS A 28 -7.31 -13.81 -21.87
CA LYS A 28 -6.51 -15.02 -22.09
C LYS A 28 -5.97 -15.03 -23.50
N LEU A 29 -4.76 -15.56 -23.63
CA LEU A 29 -4.14 -15.88 -24.91
C LEU A 29 -4.88 -17.05 -25.59
N PRO A 30 -4.66 -17.30 -26.90
CA PRO A 30 -5.32 -18.39 -27.62
C PRO A 30 -5.08 -19.79 -27.03
N ASP A 31 -4.00 -19.98 -26.27
CA ASP A 31 -3.68 -21.23 -25.56
C ASP A 31 -4.40 -21.37 -24.20
N GLY A 32 -5.17 -20.36 -23.80
CA GLY A 32 -5.94 -20.31 -22.56
C GLY A 32 -5.15 -19.82 -21.35
N SER A 33 -3.87 -19.52 -21.49
CA SER A 33 -3.07 -18.88 -20.44
C SER A 33 -3.45 -17.40 -20.27
N PRO A 34 -3.25 -16.79 -19.09
CA PRO A 34 -3.57 -15.38 -18.91
C PRO A 34 -2.66 -14.46 -19.74
N ASP A 35 -3.22 -13.38 -20.27
CA ASP A 35 -2.46 -12.34 -20.99
C ASP A 35 -1.76 -11.39 -19.99
N VAL A 36 -0.63 -11.86 -19.46
CA VAL A 36 0.16 -11.15 -18.44
C VAL A 36 0.69 -9.81 -18.95
N GLU A 37 1.11 -9.74 -20.21
CA GLU A 37 1.67 -8.50 -20.77
C GLU A 37 0.60 -7.40 -20.85
N LYS A 38 -0.63 -7.76 -21.24
CA LYS A 38 -1.75 -6.81 -21.24
C LYS A 38 -2.12 -6.35 -19.83
N PHE A 39 -2.05 -7.24 -18.84
CA PHE A 39 -2.26 -6.92 -17.43
C PHE A 39 -1.21 -5.91 -16.91
N ILE A 40 0.08 -6.16 -17.14
CA ILE A 40 1.16 -5.26 -16.74
C ILE A 40 1.04 -3.92 -17.45
N GLN A 41 0.80 -3.93 -18.77
CA GLN A 41 0.65 -2.69 -19.54
C GLN A 41 -0.50 -1.84 -19.01
N LYS A 42 -1.63 -2.45 -18.65
CA LYS A 42 -2.77 -1.73 -18.07
C LYS A 42 -2.40 -1.03 -16.75
N ILE A 43 -1.62 -1.66 -15.88
CA ILE A 43 -1.15 -1.05 -14.62
C ILE A 43 -0.25 0.16 -14.91
N LYS A 44 0.65 0.05 -15.89
CA LYS A 44 1.55 1.13 -16.32
C LYS A 44 0.76 2.31 -16.92
N ASP A 45 -0.23 2.01 -17.77
CA ASP A 45 -1.07 3.02 -18.42
C ASP A 45 -1.87 3.84 -17.39
N GLU A 46 -2.29 3.22 -16.29
CA GLU A 46 -2.98 3.89 -15.18
C GLU A 46 -2.05 4.67 -14.24
N GLY A 47 -0.73 4.53 -14.44
CA GLY A 47 0.31 5.19 -13.63
C GLY A 47 0.38 4.67 -12.20
N ILE A 48 0.00 3.41 -11.96
CA ILE A 48 0.06 2.77 -10.65
C ILE A 48 1.49 2.34 -10.37
N SER A 49 2.07 2.82 -9.27
CA SER A 49 3.48 2.58 -8.91
C SER A 49 3.65 1.43 -7.91
N ALA A 50 2.60 1.10 -7.16
CA ALA A 50 2.60 -0.03 -6.23
C ALA A 50 1.28 -0.79 -6.29
N VAL A 51 1.38 -2.11 -6.27
CA VAL A 51 0.21 -3.00 -6.32
C VAL A 51 0.25 -4.03 -5.20
N GLY A 52 -0.93 -4.34 -4.67
CA GLY A 52 -1.17 -5.55 -3.89
C GLY A 52 -1.65 -6.64 -4.84
N LEU A 53 -0.75 -7.54 -5.22
CA LEU A 53 -1.07 -8.69 -6.07
C LEU A 53 -1.87 -9.70 -5.24
N THR A 54 -3.19 -9.69 -5.46
CA THR A 54 -4.15 -10.30 -4.55
C THR A 54 -4.58 -11.67 -5.03
N ASN A 55 -4.64 -12.65 -4.11
CA ASN A 55 -5.25 -13.95 -4.36
C ASN A 55 -5.92 -14.50 -3.10
N TYR A 56 -6.89 -15.39 -3.29
CA TYR A 56 -7.72 -15.92 -2.22
C TYR A 56 -7.03 -17.08 -1.51
N PHE A 57 -6.76 -16.92 -0.21
CA PHE A 57 -6.19 -17.92 0.71
C PHE A 57 -4.84 -18.54 0.31
N ARG A 58 -4.38 -18.47 -0.93
CA ARG A 58 -3.09 -19.00 -1.37
C ARG A 58 -2.62 -18.35 -2.65
N PHE A 59 -1.31 -18.48 -2.91
CA PHE A 59 -0.68 -18.13 -4.17
C PHE A 59 -0.22 -19.38 -4.92
N SER A 60 -0.16 -19.29 -6.24
CA SER A 60 0.45 -20.26 -7.14
C SER A 60 1.90 -19.87 -7.46
N ASP A 61 2.69 -20.80 -8.01
CA ASP A 61 4.04 -20.47 -8.49
C ASP A 61 4.04 -19.38 -9.59
N ASP A 62 2.94 -19.24 -10.33
CA ASP A 62 2.82 -18.20 -11.36
C ASP A 62 2.52 -16.82 -10.76
N ASP A 63 1.85 -16.75 -9.60
CA ASP A 63 1.71 -15.49 -8.84
C ASP A 63 3.07 -14.96 -8.37
N PHE A 64 3.94 -15.86 -7.88
CA PHE A 64 5.30 -15.50 -7.45
C PHE A 64 6.16 -15.01 -8.63
N LYS A 65 6.11 -15.70 -9.77
CA LYS A 65 6.80 -15.23 -11.00
C LYS A 65 6.25 -13.89 -11.49
N LEU A 66 4.94 -13.68 -11.41
CA LEU A 66 4.32 -12.41 -11.81
C LEU A 66 4.75 -11.26 -10.89
N LYS A 67 4.88 -11.50 -9.57
CA LYS A 67 5.44 -10.53 -8.64
C LYS A 67 6.83 -10.08 -9.09
N ASP A 68 7.70 -11.02 -9.44
CA ASP A 68 9.05 -10.69 -9.91
C ASP A 68 9.02 -9.92 -11.24
N ARG A 69 8.18 -10.34 -12.19
CA ARG A 69 7.98 -9.65 -13.48
C ARG A 69 7.48 -8.21 -13.32
N LEU A 70 6.53 -7.96 -12.41
CA LEU A 70 6.04 -6.60 -12.12
C LEU A 70 7.15 -5.72 -11.52
N ASN A 71 7.97 -6.28 -10.62
CA ASN A 71 9.11 -5.56 -10.03
C ASN A 71 10.18 -5.22 -11.09
N GLU A 72 10.43 -6.10 -12.06
CA GLU A 72 11.32 -5.81 -13.22
C GLU A 72 10.81 -4.63 -14.06
N GLU A 73 9.50 -4.44 -14.12
CA GLU A 73 8.82 -3.34 -14.81
C GLU A 73 8.68 -2.08 -13.93
N GLU A 74 9.44 -2.01 -12.83
CA GLU A 74 9.47 -0.92 -11.85
C GLU A 74 8.13 -0.66 -11.13
N ILE A 75 7.27 -1.68 -11.02
CA ILE A 75 6.04 -1.66 -10.24
C ILE A 75 6.27 -2.41 -8.94
N ALA A 76 6.29 -1.68 -7.82
CA ALA A 76 6.51 -2.31 -6.52
C ALA A 76 5.35 -3.23 -6.15
N THR A 77 5.65 -4.51 -5.99
CA THR A 77 4.61 -5.53 -5.84
C THR A 77 4.65 -6.15 -4.45
N PHE A 78 3.53 -6.02 -3.74
CA PHE A 78 3.27 -6.67 -2.46
C PHE A 78 2.33 -7.85 -2.70
N LEU A 79 2.66 -9.04 -2.19
CA LEU A 79 1.68 -10.13 -2.18
C LEU A 79 0.59 -9.79 -1.16
N ASN A 80 -0.67 -9.81 -1.60
CA ASN A 80 -1.82 -9.55 -0.76
C ASN A 80 -2.68 -10.82 -0.64
N LEU A 81 -2.73 -11.40 0.55
CA LEU A 81 -3.54 -12.58 0.81
C LEU A 81 -4.92 -12.15 1.29
N GLU A 82 -5.93 -12.38 0.47
CA GLU A 82 -7.32 -12.15 0.85
C GLU A 82 -7.91 -13.42 1.46
N VAL A 83 -8.47 -13.29 2.66
CA VAL A 83 -9.08 -14.37 3.42
C VAL A 83 -10.44 -13.93 3.94
N ARG A 84 -11.28 -14.91 4.27
CA ARG A 84 -12.56 -14.66 4.93
C ARG A 84 -12.46 -14.97 6.42
N LEU A 85 -12.84 -14.02 7.25
CA LEU A 85 -12.95 -14.23 8.69
C LEU A 85 -14.23 -15.00 9.02
N SER A 86 -14.25 -15.72 10.13
CA SER A 86 -15.48 -16.41 10.62
C SER A 86 -16.62 -15.46 10.99
N ASN A 87 -16.36 -14.15 11.00
CA ASN A 87 -17.32 -13.11 11.32
C ASN A 87 -18.21 -12.84 10.11
N ILE A 88 -19.52 -12.77 10.32
CA ILE A 88 -20.51 -12.54 9.27
C ILE A 88 -21.13 -11.15 9.37
N ASN A 89 -21.48 -10.59 8.22
CA ASN A 89 -22.28 -9.39 8.09
C ASN A 89 -23.79 -9.70 8.19
N LYS A 90 -24.64 -8.71 7.97
CA LYS A 90 -26.11 -8.84 8.03
C LYS A 90 -26.71 -9.68 6.90
N SER A 91 -25.98 -9.82 5.81
CA SER A 91 -26.34 -10.59 4.63
C SER A 91 -25.78 -12.02 4.72
N ASP A 92 -25.33 -12.45 5.90
CA ASP A 92 -24.68 -13.74 6.17
C ASP A 92 -23.38 -13.96 5.36
N GLU A 93 -22.76 -12.88 4.89
CA GLU A 93 -21.48 -12.94 4.17
C GLU A 93 -20.32 -12.79 5.15
N LEU A 94 -19.26 -13.57 4.95
CA LEU A 94 -18.06 -13.52 5.77
C LEU A 94 -17.27 -12.24 5.49
N PHE A 95 -16.61 -11.70 6.52
CA PHE A 95 -15.78 -10.51 6.38
C PHE A 95 -14.48 -10.81 5.62
N ASP A 96 -14.20 -10.06 4.56
CA ASP A 96 -12.91 -10.14 3.89
C ASP A 96 -11.83 -9.38 4.65
N TYR A 97 -10.65 -9.99 4.69
CA TYR A 97 -9.50 -9.53 5.43
C TYR A 97 -8.23 -9.79 4.64
N HIS A 98 -7.29 -8.87 4.74
CA HIS A 98 -6.11 -8.84 3.91
C HIS A 98 -4.86 -8.97 4.77
N VAL A 99 -3.90 -9.75 4.27
CA VAL A 99 -2.54 -9.81 4.80
C VAL A 99 -1.59 -9.39 3.67
N VAL A 100 -1.05 -8.19 3.77
CA VAL A 100 -0.11 -7.62 2.80
C VAL A 100 1.29 -7.90 3.28
N PHE A 101 2.00 -8.78 2.59
CA PHE A 101 3.38 -9.13 2.92
C PHE A 101 4.34 -8.04 2.44
N GLY A 102 5.42 -7.81 3.18
CA GLY A 102 6.49 -6.92 2.73
C GLY A 102 7.04 -7.36 1.37
N ASN A 103 7.28 -6.39 0.48
CA ASN A 103 7.68 -6.65 -0.91
C ASN A 103 9.09 -7.26 -1.07
N GLU A 104 9.82 -7.42 0.05
CA GLU A 104 11.12 -8.11 0.11
C GLU A 104 11.06 -9.47 0.84
N VAL A 105 9.88 -9.89 1.32
CA VAL A 105 9.70 -11.20 1.96
C VAL A 105 9.93 -12.30 0.92
N GLN A 106 10.75 -13.29 1.28
CA GLN A 106 11.05 -14.41 0.40
C GLN A 106 9.84 -15.33 0.19
N ASP A 107 9.68 -15.84 -1.03
CA ASP A 107 8.52 -16.67 -1.40
C ASP A 107 8.40 -17.92 -0.54
N ASP A 108 9.51 -18.55 -0.17
CA ASP A 108 9.52 -19.75 0.68
C ASP A 108 8.96 -19.48 2.08
N ILE A 109 9.18 -18.27 2.63
CA ILE A 109 8.61 -17.85 3.92
C ILE A 109 7.08 -17.77 3.78
N VAL A 110 6.58 -17.16 2.71
CA VAL A 110 5.14 -17.08 2.43
C VAL A 110 4.55 -18.49 2.22
N LYS A 111 5.22 -19.36 1.44
CA LYS A 111 4.78 -20.74 1.18
C LYS A 111 4.70 -21.57 2.47
N ASN A 112 5.69 -21.44 3.35
CA ASN A 112 5.71 -22.12 4.66
C ASN A 112 4.56 -21.62 5.55
N LEU A 113 4.35 -20.31 5.63
CA LEU A 113 3.23 -19.71 6.37
C LEU A 113 1.88 -20.24 5.88
N LEU A 114 1.66 -20.34 4.56
CA LEU A 114 0.44 -20.91 3.98
C LEU A 114 0.26 -22.40 4.30
N GLY A 115 1.32 -23.12 4.68
CA GLY A 115 1.25 -24.48 5.21
C GLY A 115 0.76 -24.53 6.67
N HIS A 116 1.08 -23.50 7.45
CA HIS A 116 0.72 -23.38 8.87
C HIS A 116 -0.67 -22.79 9.09
N LEU A 117 -1.11 -21.84 8.25
CA LEU A 117 -2.45 -21.27 8.31
C LEU A 117 -3.52 -22.33 7.99
N LYS A 118 -4.56 -22.39 8.82
CA LYS A 118 -5.67 -23.35 8.73
C LYS A 118 -6.98 -22.62 8.46
N ALA A 119 -7.69 -23.03 7.43
CA ALA A 119 -9.07 -22.61 7.17
C ALA A 119 -10.02 -23.70 7.66
N ASN A 120 -11.11 -23.26 8.27
CA ASN A 120 -12.27 -24.09 8.56
C ASN A 120 -13.02 -24.37 7.26
N ILE A 121 -13.38 -25.63 7.03
CA ILE A 121 -14.11 -26.13 5.87
C ILE A 121 -15.24 -27.04 6.37
N GLY A 122 -16.36 -26.44 6.77
CA GLY A 122 -17.40 -27.17 7.48
C GLY A 122 -16.90 -27.60 8.87
N ASP A 123 -16.89 -28.91 9.14
CA ASP A 123 -16.44 -29.49 10.41
C ASP A 123 -14.94 -29.88 10.42
N ASP A 124 -14.19 -29.59 9.35
CA ASP A 124 -12.77 -29.95 9.21
C ASP A 124 -11.89 -28.70 9.05
N GLU A 125 -10.57 -28.85 9.28
CA GLU A 125 -9.57 -27.80 9.10
C GLU A 125 -8.54 -28.20 8.03
N LYS A 126 -8.23 -27.28 7.12
CA LYS A 126 -7.28 -27.53 6.03
C LYS A 126 -6.25 -26.43 5.93
N SER A 127 -4.99 -26.81 5.65
CA SER A 127 -3.94 -25.83 5.36
C SER A 127 -4.29 -25.01 4.13
N PHE A 128 -4.01 -23.71 4.18
CA PHE A 128 -4.29 -22.77 3.10
C PHE A 128 -3.71 -23.22 1.75
N ASN A 129 -2.47 -23.68 1.73
CA ASN A 129 -1.80 -24.19 0.53
C ASN A 129 -2.41 -25.48 -0.07
N ARG A 130 -3.34 -26.14 0.64
CA ARG A 130 -4.04 -27.36 0.19
C ARG A 130 -5.50 -27.10 -0.20
N LEU A 131 -5.98 -25.86 -0.07
CA LEU A 131 -7.37 -25.52 -0.41
C LEU A 131 -7.60 -25.61 -1.92
N SER A 132 -8.65 -26.33 -2.30
CA SER A 132 -9.17 -26.38 -3.66
C SER A 132 -10.00 -25.13 -3.97
N LYS A 133 -10.26 -24.88 -5.27
CA LYS A 133 -11.09 -23.75 -5.70
C LYS A 133 -12.48 -23.76 -5.04
N THR A 134 -13.17 -24.89 -5.04
CA THR A 134 -14.52 -25.02 -4.47
C THR A 134 -14.54 -24.79 -2.96
N GLU A 135 -13.51 -25.28 -2.25
CA GLU A 135 -13.36 -25.02 -0.82
C GLU A 135 -13.17 -23.53 -0.52
N ILE A 136 -12.33 -22.85 -1.32
CA ILE A 136 -12.12 -21.40 -1.24
C ILE A 136 -13.41 -20.64 -1.54
N GLU A 137 -14.15 -21.04 -2.57
CA GLU A 137 -15.38 -20.38 -3.00
C GLU A 137 -16.48 -20.46 -1.93
N ASP A 138 -16.73 -21.65 -1.39
CA ASP A 138 -17.99 -21.92 -0.67
C ASP A 138 -17.86 -21.99 0.86
N LYS A 139 -16.68 -22.30 1.40
CA LYS A 139 -16.55 -22.78 2.79
C LYS A 139 -15.41 -22.18 3.59
N ALA A 140 -14.31 -21.83 2.94
CA ALA A 140 -13.08 -21.43 3.62
C ALA A 140 -13.27 -20.16 4.44
N HIS A 141 -12.98 -20.26 5.72
CA HIS A 141 -12.91 -19.13 6.64
C HIS A 141 -11.95 -19.40 7.79
N ILE A 142 -11.48 -18.36 8.47
CA ILE A 142 -10.55 -18.49 9.61
C ILE A 142 -11.00 -17.57 10.76
N PRO A 143 -10.93 -17.99 12.03
CA PRO A 143 -11.21 -17.07 13.14
C PRO A 143 -10.16 -15.95 13.20
N PHE A 144 -10.62 -14.71 13.37
CA PHE A 144 -9.74 -13.52 13.36
C PHE A 144 -8.54 -13.64 14.31
N LYS A 145 -8.78 -14.14 15.54
CA LYS A 145 -7.73 -14.32 16.55
C LYS A 145 -6.71 -15.39 16.17
N ASP A 146 -7.14 -16.44 15.47
CA ASP A 146 -6.24 -17.52 15.06
C ASP A 146 -5.35 -17.09 13.91
N LEU A 147 -5.90 -16.33 12.95
CA LEU A 147 -5.13 -15.67 11.90
C LEU A 147 -4.02 -14.79 12.50
N LEU A 148 -4.40 -13.85 13.37
CA LEU A 148 -3.43 -12.95 14.01
C LEU A 148 -2.41 -13.70 14.86
N LYS A 149 -2.83 -14.76 15.57
CA LYS A 149 -1.92 -15.56 16.39
C LYS A 149 -0.85 -16.23 15.54
N VAL A 150 -1.22 -16.86 14.41
CA VAL A 150 -0.26 -17.49 13.51
C VAL A 150 0.71 -16.45 12.94
N LEU A 151 0.18 -15.36 12.37
CA LEU A 151 0.98 -14.28 11.77
C LEU A 151 2.00 -13.68 12.76
N ASN A 152 1.56 -13.35 13.98
CA ASN A 152 2.42 -12.73 14.99
C ASN A 152 3.42 -13.73 15.63
N SER A 153 3.18 -15.04 15.50
CA SER A 153 4.09 -16.07 16.03
C SER A 153 5.14 -16.54 15.02
N ASP A 154 4.98 -16.19 13.75
CA ASP A 154 5.86 -16.60 12.68
C ASP A 154 7.20 -15.83 12.73
N ARG A 155 8.26 -16.54 13.09
CA ARG A 155 9.61 -15.97 13.26
C ARG A 155 10.30 -15.66 11.94
N GLU A 156 9.95 -16.37 10.87
CA GLU A 156 10.54 -16.15 9.56
C GLU A 156 9.93 -14.91 8.91
N LEU A 157 8.63 -14.68 9.12
CA LEU A 157 7.94 -13.47 8.70
C LEU A 157 8.42 -12.23 9.48
N ASN A 158 8.77 -12.39 10.77
CA ASN A 158 9.39 -11.36 11.61
C ASN A 158 8.67 -9.99 11.56
N GLY A 159 7.33 -10.01 11.55
CA GLY A 159 6.50 -8.80 11.49
C GLY A 159 6.50 -8.07 10.15
N ARG A 160 7.06 -8.65 9.07
CA ARG A 160 7.07 -8.07 7.71
C ARG A 160 5.74 -8.28 6.98
N PHE A 161 4.65 -7.90 7.63
CA PHE A 161 3.30 -7.89 7.06
C PHE A 161 2.48 -6.76 7.67
N LEU A 162 1.43 -6.33 6.96
CA LEU A 162 0.38 -5.47 7.48
C LEU A 162 -0.97 -6.12 7.26
N THR A 163 -1.93 -5.86 8.15
CA THR A 163 -3.28 -6.38 8.01
C THR A 163 -4.31 -5.30 7.67
N GLY A 164 -5.17 -5.61 6.71
CA GLY A 164 -6.19 -4.71 6.18
C GLY A 164 -7.58 -5.29 6.33
N PHE A 165 -8.54 -4.52 6.83
CA PHE A 165 -9.94 -4.95 6.85
C PHE A 165 -10.76 -4.28 5.74
N LEU A 166 -11.50 -5.06 4.94
CA LEU A 166 -12.40 -4.53 3.92
C LEU A 166 -13.66 -3.93 4.56
N SER A 167 -13.53 -2.70 5.05
CA SER A 167 -14.53 -1.98 5.85
C SER A 167 -15.83 -1.65 5.10
N ARG A 168 -15.82 -1.70 3.76
CA ARG A 168 -16.98 -1.54 2.87
C ARG A 168 -16.90 -2.59 1.75
N GLY A 169 -17.96 -3.39 1.63
CA GLY A 169 -18.00 -4.63 0.84
C GLY A 169 -18.68 -5.71 1.69
N HIS A 170 -18.12 -6.92 1.69
CA HIS A 170 -18.55 -7.98 2.60
C HIS A 170 -18.32 -7.62 4.09
N GLY A 171 -17.45 -6.64 4.40
CA GLY A 171 -17.31 -6.04 5.72
C GLY A 171 -18.13 -4.76 5.96
N SER A 172 -19.18 -4.45 5.19
CA SER A 172 -19.95 -3.20 5.38
C SER A 172 -20.74 -3.15 6.70
N ALA A 173 -20.14 -2.62 7.78
CA ALA A 173 -20.85 -2.32 9.03
C ALA A 173 -21.08 -0.82 9.30
N THR A 174 -20.57 0.07 8.44
CA THR A 174 -20.67 1.53 8.66
C THR A 174 -21.74 2.22 7.82
N SER A 175 -22.97 1.71 7.82
CA SER A 175 -24.15 2.57 7.64
C SER A 175 -25.39 1.78 8.02
N ASP A 176 -25.98 2.20 9.13
CA ASP A 176 -27.30 1.81 9.63
C ASP A 176 -27.46 0.40 10.22
N SER A 177 -27.70 0.40 11.54
CA SER A 177 -28.67 -0.46 12.25
C SER A 177 -28.29 -1.87 12.76
N ASP A 178 -27.09 -2.13 13.29
CA ASP A 178 -26.95 -3.30 14.18
C ASP A 178 -26.00 -3.08 15.35
N SER A 179 -26.59 -2.85 16.52
CA SER A 179 -25.87 -2.73 17.78
C SER A 179 -25.19 -4.04 18.19
N LYS A 180 -25.62 -5.21 17.67
CA LYS A 180 -25.11 -6.52 18.08
C LYS A 180 -23.73 -6.81 17.51
N ASN A 181 -23.48 -6.49 16.24
CA ASN A 181 -22.18 -6.74 15.59
C ASN A 181 -21.23 -5.53 15.62
N LYS A 182 -21.68 -4.38 16.12
CA LYS A 182 -20.85 -3.17 16.21
C LYS A 182 -19.54 -3.41 16.96
N ALA A 183 -19.61 -4.08 18.11
CA ALA A 183 -18.41 -4.34 18.93
C ALA A 183 -17.40 -5.26 18.22
N VAL A 184 -17.89 -6.26 17.48
CA VAL A 184 -17.02 -7.16 16.70
C VAL A 184 -16.36 -6.43 15.54
N TYR A 185 -17.13 -5.63 14.81
CA TYR A 185 -16.60 -4.82 13.72
C TYR A 185 -15.55 -3.81 14.21
N GLU A 186 -15.86 -3.11 15.31
CA GLU A 186 -14.96 -2.15 15.95
C GLU A 186 -13.68 -2.84 16.45
N ASP A 187 -13.78 -4.04 17.05
CA ASP A 187 -12.63 -4.85 17.45
C ASP A 187 -11.73 -5.19 16.26
N ILE A 188 -12.29 -5.62 15.12
CA ILE A 188 -11.51 -5.92 13.92
C ILE A 188 -10.85 -4.65 13.36
N CYS A 189 -11.59 -3.54 13.23
CA CYS A 189 -11.03 -2.27 12.76
C CYS A 189 -9.87 -1.78 13.65
N ILE A 190 -10.02 -1.88 14.98
CA ILE A 190 -9.00 -1.44 15.93
C ILE A 190 -7.77 -2.35 15.89
N ASN A 191 -7.94 -3.65 15.65
CA ASN A 191 -6.82 -4.59 15.58
C ASN A 191 -6.28 -4.80 14.15
N SER A 192 -6.69 -3.97 13.19
CA SER A 192 -6.14 -3.93 11.83
C SER A 192 -5.19 -2.74 11.67
N ASP A 193 -4.13 -2.91 10.87
CA ASP A 193 -3.19 -1.84 10.57
C ASP A 193 -3.81 -0.74 9.71
N PHE A 194 -4.68 -1.13 8.78
CA PHE A 194 -5.41 -0.22 7.92
C PHE A 194 -6.78 -0.77 7.52
N LEU A 195 -7.59 0.08 6.92
CA LEU A 195 -8.90 -0.25 6.36
C LEU A 195 -8.83 -0.11 4.84
N ILE A 196 -9.56 -0.99 4.15
CA ILE A 196 -9.72 -0.98 2.70
C ILE A 196 -11.16 -0.64 2.36
N HIS A 197 -11.35 0.06 1.26
CA HIS A 197 -12.65 0.46 0.77
C HIS A 197 -12.68 0.45 -0.77
N SER A 198 -13.49 -0.45 -1.33
CA SER A 198 -13.65 -0.58 -2.80
C SER A 198 -14.93 0.10 -3.32
N SER A 199 -15.59 0.91 -2.49
CA SER A 199 -16.87 1.58 -2.78
C SER A 199 -16.70 2.99 -3.41
N ASN A 200 -17.80 3.70 -3.70
CA ASN A 200 -17.83 4.95 -4.47
C ASN A 200 -17.30 6.18 -3.71
N GLU A 201 -16.95 7.25 -4.43
CA GLU A 201 -16.34 8.50 -3.94
C GLU A 201 -17.05 9.16 -2.74
N VAL A 202 -18.38 9.19 -2.71
CA VAL A 202 -19.12 9.85 -1.62
C VAL A 202 -18.93 9.13 -0.29
N ASN A 203 -18.79 7.81 -0.31
CA ASN A 203 -18.66 7.02 0.91
C ASN A 203 -17.23 7.05 1.44
N ILE A 204 -16.23 6.94 0.56
CA ILE A 204 -14.82 6.94 0.95
C ILE A 204 -14.43 8.23 1.67
N THR A 205 -14.88 9.40 1.21
CA THR A 205 -14.55 10.67 1.85
C THR A 205 -15.17 10.78 3.25
N LYS A 206 -16.43 10.36 3.41
CA LYS A 206 -17.11 10.37 4.72
C LYS A 206 -16.48 9.40 5.71
N ASP A 207 -16.14 8.20 5.24
CA ASP A 207 -15.49 7.20 6.08
C ASP A 207 -14.09 7.65 6.47
N ARG A 208 -13.36 8.29 5.54
CA ARG A 208 -12.04 8.88 5.82
C ARG A 208 -12.14 9.94 6.92
N GLU A 209 -13.04 10.91 6.79
CA GLU A 209 -13.29 11.92 7.83
C GLU A 209 -13.65 11.27 9.17
N PHE A 210 -14.48 10.23 9.15
CA PHE A 210 -14.84 9.51 10.37
C PHE A 210 -13.61 8.90 11.05
N TRP A 211 -12.79 8.16 10.31
CA TRP A 211 -11.62 7.47 10.86
C TRP A 211 -10.46 8.40 11.23
N LEU A 212 -10.40 9.61 10.68
CA LEU A 212 -9.41 10.61 11.08
C LEU A 212 -9.86 11.45 12.28
N ASP A 213 -11.12 11.91 12.30
CA ASP A 213 -11.53 12.98 13.21
C ASP A 213 -12.61 12.58 14.23
N LYS A 214 -13.41 11.54 13.94
CA LYS A 214 -14.60 11.19 14.76
C LYS A 214 -14.43 9.90 15.55
N SER A 215 -13.65 8.96 15.03
CA SER A 215 -13.33 7.71 15.71
C SER A 215 -12.41 7.98 16.90
N PRO A 216 -12.60 7.29 18.05
CA PRO A 216 -11.63 7.32 19.14
C PRO A 216 -10.28 6.71 18.76
N HIS A 217 -10.23 5.95 17.66
CA HIS A 217 -9.03 5.31 17.13
C HIS A 217 -8.81 5.78 15.70
N ILE A 218 -7.75 6.54 15.48
CA ILE A 218 -7.34 6.99 14.15
C ILE A 218 -6.94 5.78 13.31
N ARG A 219 -7.55 5.59 12.13
CA ARG A 219 -7.24 4.46 11.24
C ARG A 219 -6.91 4.90 9.82
N PRO A 220 -5.82 4.38 9.21
CA PRO A 220 -5.56 4.60 7.79
C PRO A 220 -6.67 3.96 6.96
N LEU A 221 -7.17 4.68 5.96
CA LEU A 221 -8.19 4.20 5.04
C LEU A 221 -7.65 4.33 3.62
N LEU A 222 -7.47 3.19 2.96
CA LEU A 222 -7.07 3.10 1.56
C LEU A 222 -8.29 2.78 0.69
N GLN A 223 -8.39 3.46 -0.44
CA GLN A 223 -9.25 3.08 -1.54
C GLN A 223 -8.49 2.18 -2.52
N SER A 224 -9.14 1.10 -2.96
CA SER A 224 -8.60 0.12 -3.90
C SER A 224 -9.65 -0.29 -4.92
N SER A 225 -9.22 -0.91 -6.02
CA SER A 225 -10.12 -1.27 -7.12
C SER A 225 -10.87 -2.59 -6.91
N ASP A 226 -10.28 -3.56 -6.20
CA ASP A 226 -10.76 -4.95 -6.12
C ASP A 226 -10.93 -5.57 -7.53
N SER A 227 -9.93 -5.30 -8.38
CA SER A 227 -9.99 -5.60 -9.81
C SER A 227 -9.91 -7.09 -10.12
N HIS A 228 -10.86 -7.57 -10.90
CA HIS A 228 -10.96 -8.91 -11.48
C HIS A 228 -10.96 -8.93 -13.02
N SER A 229 -10.96 -7.75 -13.65
CA SER A 229 -10.84 -7.56 -15.09
C SER A 229 -9.93 -6.36 -15.40
N LEU A 230 -9.49 -6.22 -16.65
CA LEU A 230 -8.60 -5.13 -17.06
C LEU A 230 -9.27 -3.76 -16.95
N GLU A 231 -10.58 -3.67 -17.20
CA GLU A 231 -11.33 -2.41 -17.15
C GLU A 231 -11.44 -1.84 -15.74
N GLN A 232 -11.34 -2.69 -14.72
CA GLN A 232 -11.41 -2.28 -13.32
C GLN A 232 -10.07 -1.71 -12.81
N ILE A 233 -8.95 -2.10 -13.40
CA ILE A 233 -7.62 -1.61 -13.01
C ILE A 233 -7.57 -0.10 -13.23
N GLY A 234 -7.19 0.63 -12.18
CA GLY A 234 -7.13 2.10 -12.17
C GLY A 234 -8.46 2.80 -11.91
N SER A 235 -9.57 2.06 -11.79
CA SER A 235 -10.88 2.65 -11.47
C SER A 235 -10.92 3.28 -10.07
N LYS A 236 -10.11 2.78 -9.14
CA LYS A 236 -9.93 3.28 -7.77
C LYS A 236 -8.51 3.02 -7.32
N TYR A 237 -7.96 3.92 -6.52
CA TYR A 237 -6.62 3.86 -5.98
C TYR A 237 -6.49 4.87 -4.84
N SER A 238 -5.38 4.80 -4.11
CA SER A 238 -4.98 5.83 -3.16
C SER A 238 -3.67 6.48 -3.60
N TRP A 239 -3.56 7.79 -3.43
CA TRP A 239 -2.27 8.45 -3.44
C TRP A 239 -1.58 8.23 -2.10
N VAL A 240 -0.48 7.49 -2.09
CA VAL A 240 0.30 7.23 -0.88
C VAL A 240 1.65 7.94 -0.97
N LYS A 241 1.96 8.74 0.05
CA LYS A 241 3.23 9.46 0.19
C LYS A 241 4.22 8.62 0.99
N ALA A 242 4.96 7.80 0.25
CA ALA A 242 5.95 6.89 0.82
C ALA A 242 6.93 6.44 -0.26
N ASP A 243 8.08 5.92 0.18
CA ASP A 243 8.91 5.08 -0.67
C ASP A 243 8.18 3.78 -0.99
N LEU A 244 8.49 3.18 -2.14
CA LEU A 244 7.85 1.97 -2.66
C LEU A 244 8.38 0.68 -1.97
N THR A 245 8.43 0.71 -0.63
CA THR A 245 8.95 -0.35 0.24
C THR A 245 7.94 -0.66 1.34
N PHE A 246 8.10 -1.81 2.00
CA PHE A 246 7.30 -2.14 3.19
C PHE A 246 7.40 -1.07 4.29
N ASP A 247 8.60 -0.57 4.57
CA ASP A 247 8.80 0.46 5.60
C ASP A 247 8.12 1.77 5.21
N GLY A 248 8.11 2.09 3.92
CA GLY A 248 7.34 3.20 3.37
C GLY A 248 5.83 3.01 3.58
N LEU A 249 5.32 1.82 3.27
CA LEU A 249 3.90 1.49 3.48
C LEU A 249 3.53 1.52 4.96
N GLU A 250 4.36 1.00 5.86
CA GLU A 250 4.12 0.98 7.31
C GLU A 250 3.88 2.39 7.86
N GLN A 251 4.50 3.42 7.26
CA GLN A 251 4.36 4.80 7.71
C GLN A 251 2.92 5.34 7.65
N ILE A 252 2.04 4.75 6.84
CA ILE A 252 0.63 5.19 6.78
C ILE A 252 -0.08 5.06 8.13
N LYS A 253 0.38 4.14 9.00
CA LYS A 253 -0.19 3.89 10.33
C LYS A 253 -0.01 5.07 11.27
N TYR A 254 1.09 5.80 11.11
CA TYR A 254 1.47 6.86 12.04
C TYR A 254 0.93 8.23 11.61
N GLU A 255 0.86 8.50 10.31
CA GLU A 255 0.47 9.80 9.77
C GLU A 255 -0.56 9.67 8.62
N PRO A 256 -1.71 8.98 8.84
CA PRO A 256 -2.65 8.67 7.77
C PRO A 256 -3.29 9.90 7.12
N GLU A 257 -3.42 11.02 7.85
CA GLU A 257 -3.90 12.30 7.31
C GLU A 257 -2.98 12.83 6.20
N TYR A 258 -1.67 12.81 6.43
CA TYR A 258 -0.67 13.42 5.54
C TYR A 258 -0.11 12.47 4.48
N ARG A 259 -0.30 11.16 4.67
CA ARG A 259 0.29 10.14 3.81
C ARG A 259 -0.67 9.51 2.83
N ILE A 260 -1.97 9.59 3.08
CA ILE A 260 -2.98 9.02 2.19
C ILE A 260 -3.85 10.15 1.66
N SER A 261 -4.06 10.17 0.35
CA SER A 261 -5.17 10.87 -0.26
C SER A 261 -6.01 9.91 -1.09
N VAL A 262 -7.33 10.08 -0.98
CA VAL A 262 -8.35 9.33 -1.74
C VAL A 262 -8.99 10.22 -2.81
N GLU A 263 -8.39 11.36 -3.10
CA GLU A 263 -8.79 12.24 -4.20
C GLU A 263 -8.33 11.65 -5.55
N LYS A 264 -9.01 12.03 -6.63
CA LYS A 264 -8.63 11.62 -7.99
C LYS A 264 -7.29 12.22 -8.40
N GLU A 265 -7.16 13.52 -8.22
CA GLU A 265 -5.98 14.26 -8.60
C GLU A 265 -4.85 14.05 -7.61
N LYS A 266 -3.61 14.09 -8.10
CA LYS A 266 -2.42 14.03 -7.24
C LYS A 266 -2.47 15.19 -6.25
N PRO A 267 -2.31 14.95 -4.94
CA PRO A 267 -2.23 16.04 -3.97
C PRO A 267 -1.08 16.99 -4.33
N THR A 268 -1.39 18.27 -4.40
CA THR A 268 -0.42 19.34 -4.61
C THR A 268 -0.30 20.19 -3.36
N LEU A 269 0.80 20.93 -3.25
CA LEU A 269 0.94 21.95 -2.22
C LEU A 269 -0.17 23.00 -2.38
N LYS A 270 -0.87 23.33 -1.28
CA LYS A 270 -2.05 24.20 -1.26
C LYS A 270 -1.77 25.67 -1.65
N LYS A 271 -0.54 26.03 -2.00
CA LYS A 271 -0.12 27.38 -2.41
C LYS A 271 0.88 27.28 -3.55
N ASP A 272 0.88 28.31 -4.41
CA ASP A 272 1.94 28.59 -5.39
C ASP A 272 3.25 28.98 -4.68
N GLU A 273 3.79 28.09 -3.84
CA GLU A 273 5.07 28.26 -3.19
C GLU A 273 6.18 27.79 -4.15
N LEU A 274 7.14 28.66 -4.42
CA LEU A 274 8.35 28.29 -5.13
C LEU A 274 9.16 27.34 -4.23
N VAL A 275 9.18 26.07 -4.61
CA VAL A 275 10.05 25.05 -4.01
C VAL A 275 11.33 24.93 -4.82
N ILE A 276 12.44 24.60 -4.15
CA ILE A 276 13.68 24.23 -4.82
C ILE A 276 13.55 22.76 -5.20
N ASP A 277 13.61 22.45 -6.50
CA ASP A 277 13.51 21.09 -7.01
C ASP A 277 14.82 20.34 -6.78
N LYS A 278 15.94 20.99 -7.15
CA LYS A 278 17.28 20.46 -6.97
C LYS A 278 18.35 21.53 -6.94
N ILE A 279 19.50 21.15 -6.42
CA ILE A 279 20.73 21.92 -6.45
C ILE A 279 21.72 21.17 -7.36
N LEU A 280 22.21 21.83 -8.39
CA LEU A 280 23.36 21.34 -9.16
C LEU A 280 24.63 21.89 -8.51
N TYR A 281 25.54 21.02 -8.12
CA TYR A 281 26.84 21.40 -7.59
C TYR A 281 27.91 20.38 -7.99
N ASN A 282 29.04 20.84 -8.55
CA ASN A 282 30.13 19.99 -9.03
C ASN A 282 29.66 18.86 -9.98
N GLY A 283 28.70 19.16 -10.85
CA GLY A 283 28.13 18.18 -11.79
C GLY A 283 27.23 17.12 -11.14
N GLN A 284 26.87 17.26 -9.86
CA GLN A 284 25.96 16.38 -9.16
C GLN A 284 24.62 17.07 -8.88
N ASP A 285 23.53 16.36 -9.15
CA ASP A 285 22.18 16.76 -8.76
C ASP A 285 21.90 16.35 -7.32
N ILE A 286 21.62 17.33 -6.46
CA ILE A 286 21.13 17.13 -5.10
C ILE A 286 19.64 17.50 -5.10
N TYR A 287 18.81 16.48 -5.17
CA TYR A 287 17.37 16.67 -5.16
C TYR A 287 16.85 17.01 -3.77
N LEU A 288 15.85 17.89 -3.72
CA LEU A 288 15.18 18.25 -2.48
C LEU A 288 13.72 17.78 -2.54
N SER A 289 13.21 17.36 -1.39
CA SER A 289 11.78 17.15 -1.21
C SER A 289 11.06 18.49 -1.29
N GLU A 290 9.90 18.53 -1.94
CA GLU A 290 9.01 19.69 -1.89
C GLU A 290 8.46 19.97 -0.47
N ASN A 291 8.67 19.03 0.46
CA ASN A 291 8.18 19.10 1.83
C ASN A 291 9.32 19.36 2.82
N LEU A 292 9.78 18.32 3.52
CA LEU A 292 10.80 18.43 4.57
C LEU A 292 12.14 17.94 4.03
N ASN A 293 13.16 18.79 4.13
CA ASN A 293 14.55 18.45 3.86
C ASN A 293 15.34 18.49 5.16
N THR A 294 16.09 17.42 5.45
CA THR A 294 16.96 17.36 6.63
C THR A 294 18.40 17.16 6.20
N ILE A 295 19.29 18.09 6.59
CA ILE A 295 20.72 18.02 6.30
C ILE A 295 21.46 17.60 7.58
N ILE A 296 22.01 16.38 7.59
CA ILE A 296 22.68 15.77 8.75
C ILE A 296 24.18 15.62 8.48
N GLY A 297 25.01 15.76 9.52
CA GLY A 297 26.46 15.56 9.41
C GLY A 297 27.21 16.08 10.64
N GLY A 298 28.47 15.68 10.79
CA GLY A 298 29.35 16.11 11.89
C GLY A 298 29.68 17.61 11.89
N ARG A 299 30.43 18.08 12.89
CA ARG A 299 30.91 19.47 12.92
C ARG A 299 31.82 19.73 11.70
N SER A 300 31.66 20.90 11.08
CA SER A 300 32.46 21.35 9.92
C SER A 300 32.32 20.53 8.63
N THR A 301 31.26 19.75 8.46
CA THR A 301 31.00 18.96 7.23
C THR A 301 30.31 19.75 6.11
N GLY A 302 30.30 21.09 6.17
CA GLY A 302 29.75 21.93 5.09
C GLY A 302 28.23 22.16 5.10
N LYS A 303 27.48 21.74 6.13
CA LYS A 303 26.01 21.96 6.22
C LYS A 303 25.62 23.44 6.13
N SER A 304 26.25 24.27 6.95
CA SER A 304 26.02 25.73 6.93
C SER A 304 26.49 26.34 5.62
N THR A 305 27.59 25.83 5.05
CA THR A 305 28.10 26.26 3.75
C THR A 305 27.08 26.03 2.64
N LEU A 306 26.44 24.85 2.61
CA LEU A 306 25.38 24.53 1.66
C LEU A 306 24.20 25.50 1.80
N LEU A 307 23.66 25.67 3.02
CA LEU A 307 22.55 26.59 3.29
C LEU A 307 22.88 28.05 2.93
N ASN A 308 24.09 28.51 3.25
CA ASN A 308 24.57 29.83 2.89
C ASN A 308 24.70 30.00 1.37
N SER A 309 25.16 28.96 0.66
CA SER A 309 25.30 29.00 -0.80
C SER A 309 23.93 29.08 -1.48
N ILE A 310 22.94 28.34 -0.97
CA ILE A 310 21.54 28.45 -1.41
C ILE A 310 21.04 29.89 -1.21
N ALA A 311 21.17 30.42 0.01
CA ALA A 311 20.72 31.77 0.34
C ALA A 311 21.42 32.84 -0.53
N LYS A 312 22.73 32.71 -0.75
CA LYS A 312 23.51 33.62 -1.60
C LYS A 312 23.04 33.60 -3.04
N LYS A 313 22.80 32.40 -3.61
CA LYS A 313 22.33 32.25 -5.01
C LYS A 313 20.92 32.82 -5.20
N LEU A 314 20.08 32.75 -4.17
CA LEU A 314 18.76 33.39 -4.13
C LEU A 314 18.80 34.89 -3.79
N GLY A 315 19.99 35.52 -3.74
CA GLY A 315 20.14 36.95 -3.54
C GLY A 315 19.89 37.42 -2.09
N ARG A 316 19.96 36.53 -1.09
CA ARG A 316 19.86 36.91 0.32
C ARG A 316 21.19 37.48 0.82
N GLU A 317 21.12 38.51 1.65
CA GLU A 317 22.29 39.02 2.37
C GLU A 317 22.73 38.01 3.43
N LEU A 318 24.04 37.77 3.51
CA LEU A 318 24.67 36.92 4.49
C LEU A 318 25.50 37.77 5.45
N ASN A 319 25.63 37.32 6.70
CA ASN A 319 26.56 37.92 7.66
C ASN A 319 28.01 37.84 7.15
N GLY A 320 28.86 38.79 7.55
CA GLY A 320 30.25 38.90 7.06
C GLY A 320 31.12 37.65 7.30
N ASP A 321 30.77 36.83 8.30
CA ASP A 321 31.51 35.61 8.66
C ASP A 321 30.92 34.32 8.03
N SER A 322 29.94 34.44 7.14
CA SER A 322 29.28 33.29 6.52
C SER A 322 30.11 32.70 5.37
N TYR A 323 30.49 31.42 5.51
CA TYR A 323 31.12 30.66 4.44
C TYR A 323 30.08 30.16 3.42
N TYR A 324 30.40 30.26 2.13
CA TYR A 324 29.67 29.67 0.99
C TYR A 324 30.70 29.10 -0.01
N PHE A 325 30.26 28.31 -1.00
CA PHE A 325 31.17 27.72 -1.98
C PHE A 325 31.84 28.79 -2.84
N GLU A 326 33.15 28.65 -3.11
CA GLU A 326 33.93 29.66 -3.85
C GLU A 326 33.45 29.83 -5.30
N ASN A 327 33.12 28.72 -5.97
CA ASN A 327 32.59 28.72 -7.33
C ASN A 327 31.07 28.64 -7.31
N MET A 328 30.42 29.81 -7.35
CA MET A 328 28.96 29.94 -7.39
C MET A 328 28.38 29.82 -8.81
N ASP A 329 29.21 29.80 -9.85
CA ASP A 329 28.76 29.66 -11.25
C ASP A 329 28.28 28.23 -11.52
N ASP A 330 28.99 27.24 -10.95
CA ASP A 330 28.62 25.82 -10.99
C ASP A 330 27.55 25.43 -9.95
N PHE A 331 27.12 26.38 -9.11
CA PHE A 331 26.04 26.18 -8.13
C PHE A 331 24.72 26.70 -8.71
N GLN A 332 23.85 25.81 -9.16
CA GLN A 332 22.55 26.18 -9.72
C GLN A 332 21.41 25.69 -8.82
N ILE A 333 20.38 26.54 -8.71
CA ILE A 333 19.12 26.21 -8.04
C ILE A 333 18.09 26.12 -9.15
N ILE A 334 17.42 24.97 -9.22
CA ILE A 334 16.38 24.68 -10.20
C ILE A 334 15.05 24.56 -9.46
#